data_AF-A0AAF0DQP9-F1
#
_entry.id   AF-A0AAF0DQP9-F1
#
_cell.length_a   1.000
_cell.length_b   1.000
_cell.length_c   1.000
_cell.angle_alpha   90.00
_cell.angle_beta   90.00
_cell.angle_gamma   90.00
#
_symmetry.space_group_name_H-M   'P 1'
#
loop_
_entity.id
_entity.type
_entity.pdbx_description
1 polymer ?
#
loop_
_entity_poly.entity_id
_entity_poly.type
_entity_poly.pdbx_seq_one_letter_code
_entity_poly.pdbx_strand_id
1 'polypeptide(L)'
;MLKIGLAIRRVYIDQLHLLPATLRASDAPYVYFRSTNIPRTKQSMDQVITGLLGSPKNVPDALVPLVYIRNSGQEDLLPNSRPCPRLAQLLHKFSEEAATLYNAELAKFDDQIAPHNSGKGARIDGHPRLSGLIDTARAALAHGIPIPRPFLDENVVQSMEKAVVHEWFAGYRSKDPVERAQYRRLAMGEFLESLYGQLMQRVAGADERRLSIYLAHDATLVGILQCIECFNDKWPDFSAAISCELFDDEHASKTQTSEDRAYVRCRYGDEVLQLPGCAPDGKHYPGHPELCTLAAFREVVVDRLRNPANISREVECGLPPLPSTTS
;
A
#
# COMPACT_ATOMS: atom_id res chain seq x y z
N MET A 1 -0.79 2.73 -16.43
CA MET A 1 -1.74 3.46 -15.56
C MET A 1 -3.06 3.83 -16.24
N LEU A 2 -3.08 4.35 -17.47
CA LEU A 2 -4.36 4.59 -18.20
C LEU A 2 -5.28 3.36 -18.21
N LYS A 3 -4.72 2.18 -18.51
CA LYS A 3 -5.44 0.90 -18.45
C LYS A 3 -6.02 0.57 -17.07
N ILE A 4 -5.35 0.97 -15.99
CA ILE A 4 -5.87 0.80 -14.62
C ILE A 4 -7.09 1.70 -14.42
N GLY A 5 -7.05 2.95 -14.85
CA GLY A 5 -8.21 3.85 -14.83
C GLY A 5 -9.40 3.29 -15.60
N LEU A 6 -9.16 2.74 -16.79
CA LEU A 6 -10.20 2.08 -17.59
C LEU A 6 -10.76 0.81 -16.91
N ALA A 7 -9.91 0.03 -16.24
CA ALA A 7 -10.35 -1.15 -15.49
C ALA A 7 -11.23 -0.77 -14.30
N ILE A 8 -10.84 0.25 -13.53
CA ILE A 8 -11.64 0.81 -12.44
C ILE A 8 -12.97 1.32 -12.98
N ARG A 9 -12.97 2.07 -14.09
CA ARG A 9 -14.21 2.52 -14.74
C ARG A 9 -15.14 1.37 -15.07
N ARG A 10 -14.62 0.33 -15.73
CA ARG A 10 -15.40 -0.83 -16.17
C ARG A 10 -16.15 -1.48 -15.00
N VAL A 11 -15.49 -1.64 -13.85
CA VAL A 11 -16.10 -2.28 -12.68
C VAL A 11 -17.02 -1.30 -11.95
N TYR A 12 -16.50 -0.15 -11.52
CA TYR A 12 -17.20 0.71 -10.57
C TYR A 12 -18.14 1.72 -11.21
N ILE A 13 -18.06 1.95 -12.52
CA ILE A 13 -18.97 2.86 -13.23
C ILE A 13 -19.91 2.06 -14.12
N ASP A 14 -19.33 1.26 -15.02
CA ASP A 14 -20.11 0.63 -16.08
C ASP A 14 -20.92 -0.59 -15.58
N GLN A 15 -20.41 -1.34 -14.60
CA GLN A 15 -21.06 -2.55 -14.07
C GLN A 15 -21.80 -2.31 -12.75
N LEU A 16 -21.13 -1.72 -11.76
CA LEU A 16 -21.68 -1.57 -10.41
C LEU A 16 -22.40 -0.25 -10.18
N HIS A 17 -22.26 0.71 -11.11
CA HIS A 17 -22.90 2.03 -11.01
C HIS A 17 -22.61 2.77 -9.69
N LEU A 18 -21.43 2.53 -9.10
CA LEU A 18 -20.98 3.19 -7.87
C LEU A 18 -20.84 4.70 -8.10
N LEU A 19 -20.33 5.09 -9.27
CA LEU A 19 -20.28 6.47 -9.74
C LEU A 19 -21.13 6.65 -11.01
N PRO A 20 -21.63 7.87 -11.28
CA PRO A 20 -22.26 8.20 -12.55
C PRO A 20 -21.32 7.97 -13.75
N ALA A 21 -21.90 7.65 -14.91
CA ALA A 21 -21.15 7.47 -16.16
C ALA A 21 -20.36 8.72 -16.58
N THR A 22 -20.84 9.90 -16.19
CA THR A 22 -20.22 11.20 -16.41
C THR A 22 -20.33 12.02 -15.13
N LEU A 23 -19.19 12.35 -14.54
CA LEU A 23 -19.11 13.15 -13.31
C LEU A 23 -19.16 14.66 -13.64
N ARG A 24 -20.05 15.37 -12.95
CA ARG A 24 -20.21 16.83 -13.00
C ARG A 24 -19.51 17.50 -11.83
N ALA A 25 -19.43 18.82 -11.83
CA ALA A 25 -18.88 19.58 -10.71
C ALA A 25 -19.62 19.30 -9.38
N SER A 26 -20.94 19.09 -9.43
CA SER A 26 -21.75 18.70 -8.26
C SER A 26 -21.37 17.34 -7.66
N ASP A 27 -20.75 16.46 -8.45
CA ASP A 27 -20.35 15.12 -8.03
C ASP A 27 -18.93 15.09 -7.42
N ALA A 28 -18.28 16.26 -7.27
CA ALA A 28 -16.95 16.35 -6.65
C ALA A 28 -16.86 15.64 -5.29
N PRO A 29 -17.87 15.67 -4.39
CA PRO A 29 -17.83 14.92 -3.14
C PRO A 29 -17.75 13.40 -3.30
N TYR A 30 -18.07 12.83 -4.47
CA TYR A 30 -18.06 11.37 -4.66
C TYR A 30 -16.67 10.79 -4.87
N VAL A 31 -15.68 11.61 -5.20
CA VAL A 31 -14.33 11.14 -5.55
C VAL A 31 -13.24 11.85 -4.76
N TYR A 32 -12.18 11.11 -4.44
CA TYR A 32 -11.01 11.65 -3.78
C TYR A 32 -9.74 11.10 -4.43
N PHE A 33 -8.86 11.99 -4.89
CA PHE A 33 -7.60 11.62 -5.52
C PHE A 33 -6.43 12.14 -4.69
N ARG A 34 -5.53 11.27 -4.26
CA ARG A 34 -4.31 11.66 -3.54
C ARG A 34 -3.08 10.99 -4.11
N SER A 35 -2.00 11.74 -4.25
CA SER A 35 -0.70 11.22 -4.69
C SER A 35 0.39 11.66 -3.72
N THR A 36 1.42 10.84 -3.55
CA THR A 36 2.67 11.31 -2.96
C THR A 36 3.28 12.42 -3.81
N ASN A 37 4.11 13.27 -3.21
CA ASN A 37 4.78 14.35 -3.93
C ASN A 37 5.99 13.88 -4.75
N ILE A 38 5.79 12.90 -5.64
CA ILE A 38 6.82 12.37 -6.53
C ILE A 38 6.33 12.47 -7.97
N PRO A 39 7.15 12.95 -8.94
CA PRO A 39 6.69 13.14 -10.32
C PRO A 39 6.01 11.91 -10.95
N ARG A 40 6.59 10.72 -10.76
CA ARG A 40 6.04 9.47 -11.32
C ARG A 40 4.67 9.08 -10.74
N THR A 41 4.39 9.37 -9.47
CA THR A 41 3.09 9.07 -8.86
C THR A 41 2.02 10.07 -9.29
N LYS A 42 2.38 11.35 -9.42
CA LYS A 42 1.50 12.41 -9.94
C LYS A 42 1.11 12.15 -11.41
N GLN A 43 2.08 11.90 -12.28
CA GLN A 43 1.81 11.58 -13.69
C GLN A 43 1.01 10.28 -13.84
N SER A 44 1.26 9.29 -12.97
CA SER A 44 0.46 8.07 -12.92
C SER A 44 -0.98 8.34 -12.52
N MET A 45 -1.22 9.23 -11.56
CA MET A 45 -2.55 9.68 -11.16
C MET A 45 -3.28 10.33 -12.34
N ASP A 46 -2.63 11.23 -13.08
CA ASP A 46 -3.24 11.87 -14.26
C ASP A 46 -3.72 10.83 -15.28
N GLN A 47 -2.94 9.78 -15.50
CA GLN A 47 -3.31 8.68 -16.39
C GLN A 47 -4.48 7.84 -15.84
N VAL A 48 -4.51 7.55 -14.54
CA VAL A 48 -5.65 6.84 -13.92
C VAL A 48 -6.92 7.66 -14.03
N ILE A 49 -6.87 8.94 -13.69
CA ILE A 49 -7.99 9.88 -13.79
C ILE A 49 -8.49 9.96 -15.24
N THR A 50 -7.58 10.09 -16.20
CA THR A 50 -7.93 10.12 -17.63
C THR A 50 -8.67 8.85 -18.05
N GLY A 51 -8.23 7.67 -17.60
CA GLY A 51 -8.89 6.41 -17.91
C GLY A 51 -10.23 6.24 -17.20
N LEU A 52 -10.33 6.74 -15.97
CA LEU A 52 -11.53 6.63 -15.14
C LEU A 52 -12.66 7.56 -15.63
N LEU A 53 -12.32 8.83 -15.82
CA LEU A 53 -13.29 9.91 -16.11
C LEU A 53 -13.49 10.15 -17.61
N GLY A 54 -12.55 9.72 -18.45
CA GLY A 54 -12.54 10.02 -19.87
C GLY A 54 -12.12 11.47 -20.17
N SER A 55 -12.32 11.90 -21.41
CA SER A 55 -12.02 13.28 -21.81
C SER A 55 -13.18 14.20 -21.43
N PRO A 56 -12.94 15.32 -20.72
CA PRO A 56 -13.99 16.29 -20.40
C PRO A 56 -14.42 17.13 -21.62
N LYS A 57 -13.77 16.94 -22.78
CA LYS A 57 -14.08 17.69 -24.01
C LYS A 57 -15.55 17.45 -24.38
N ASN A 58 -16.31 18.55 -24.47
CA ASN A 58 -17.73 18.59 -24.80
C ASN A 58 -18.69 18.08 -23.70
N VAL A 59 -18.24 17.96 -22.45
CA VAL A 59 -19.11 17.74 -21.31
C VAL A 59 -19.32 19.08 -20.60
N PRO A 60 -20.51 19.72 -20.70
CA PRO A 60 -20.81 20.93 -19.93
C PRO A 60 -20.66 20.64 -18.43
N ASP A 61 -20.09 21.56 -17.65
CA ASP A 61 -19.96 21.37 -16.20
C ASP A 61 -19.26 20.05 -15.78
N ALA A 62 -18.29 19.60 -16.57
CA ALA A 62 -17.49 18.42 -16.24
C ALA A 62 -16.72 18.62 -14.93
N LEU A 63 -16.63 17.56 -14.12
CA LEU A 63 -15.77 17.56 -12.94
C LEU A 63 -14.31 17.89 -13.33
N VAL A 64 -13.73 18.88 -12.63
CA VAL A 64 -12.29 19.12 -12.65
C VAL A 64 -11.68 18.38 -11.46
N PRO A 65 -10.97 17.25 -11.67
CA PRO A 65 -10.48 16.44 -10.57
C PRO A 65 -9.35 17.16 -9.83
N LEU A 66 -9.48 17.29 -8.51
CA LEU A 66 -8.43 17.83 -7.65
C LEU A 66 -7.58 16.67 -7.12
N VAL A 67 -6.26 16.75 -7.34
CA VAL A 67 -5.30 15.79 -6.79
C VAL A 67 -4.63 16.40 -5.56
N TYR A 68 -4.90 15.81 -4.39
CA TYR A 68 -4.30 16.21 -3.13
C TYR A 68 -2.88 15.66 -3.00
N ILE A 69 -1.98 16.51 -2.52
CA ILE A 69 -0.58 16.19 -2.29
C ILE A 69 -0.22 16.69 -0.89
N ARG A 70 0.37 15.83 -0.06
CA ARG A 70 0.89 16.24 1.25
C ARG A 70 2.35 16.66 1.16
N ASN A 71 2.78 17.45 2.14
CA ASN A 71 4.19 17.71 2.35
C ASN A 71 4.92 16.39 2.69
N SER A 72 6.12 16.20 2.16
CA SER A 72 6.91 14.98 2.38
C SER A 72 7.22 14.67 3.84
N GLY A 73 7.19 15.66 4.75
CA GLY A 73 7.35 15.45 6.20
C GLY A 73 6.08 14.99 6.93
N GLN A 74 4.92 15.08 6.28
CA GLN A 74 3.60 14.67 6.80
C GLN A 74 2.97 13.55 5.94
N GLU A 75 3.80 12.94 5.08
CA GLU A 75 3.34 11.92 4.16
C GLU A 75 3.23 10.58 4.89
N ASP A 76 2.03 10.00 4.85
CA ASP A 76 1.67 8.71 5.45
C ASP A 76 1.45 7.61 4.38
N LEU A 77 1.43 7.95 3.08
CA LEU A 77 1.35 7.00 1.97
C LEU A 77 2.66 6.23 1.71
N LEU A 78 3.57 6.18 2.67
CA LEU A 78 4.76 5.32 2.65
C LEU A 78 5.30 5.19 4.09
N PRO A 79 6.15 4.17 4.37
CA PRO A 79 6.91 4.09 5.62
C PRO A 79 7.91 5.25 5.74
N ASN A 80 7.41 6.40 6.19
CA ASN A 80 8.14 7.65 6.15
C ASN A 80 9.05 7.80 7.37
N SER A 81 10.32 7.42 7.18
CA SER A 81 11.36 7.48 8.20
C SER A 81 12.00 8.85 8.35
N ARG A 82 11.79 9.78 7.41
CA ARG A 82 12.37 11.14 7.47
C ARG A 82 11.94 11.92 8.72
N PRO A 83 10.63 12.01 9.04
CA PRO A 83 10.19 12.64 10.29
C PRO A 83 10.22 11.66 11.48
N CYS A 84 10.74 10.44 11.33
CA CYS A 84 10.70 9.43 12.39
C CYS A 84 12.04 8.72 12.59
N PRO A 85 12.94 9.28 13.41
CA PRO A 85 14.21 8.65 13.77
C PRO A 85 14.09 7.21 14.25
N ARG A 86 13.04 6.89 15.03
CA ARG A 86 12.81 5.52 15.50
C ARG A 86 12.54 4.53 14.37
N LEU A 87 11.71 4.92 13.40
CA LEU A 87 11.47 4.09 12.20
C LEU A 87 12.74 3.96 11.35
N ALA A 88 13.54 5.03 11.23
CA ALA A 88 14.82 4.99 10.52
C ALA A 88 15.79 3.96 11.14
N GLN A 89 15.88 3.91 12.47
CA GLN A 89 16.69 2.90 13.18
C GLN A 89 16.21 1.47 12.89
N LEU A 90 14.90 1.25 12.92
CA LEU A 90 14.32 -0.07 12.62
C LEU A 90 14.62 -0.51 11.19
N LEU A 91 14.41 0.38 10.21
CA LEU A 91 14.75 0.12 8.80
C LEU A 91 16.24 -0.21 8.63
N HIS A 92 17.11 0.55 9.29
CA HIS A 92 18.56 0.32 9.22
C HIS A 92 18.95 -1.04 9.81
N LYS A 93 18.42 -1.38 10.99
CA LYS A 93 18.65 -2.69 11.64
C LYS A 93 18.35 -3.86 10.70
N PHE A 94 17.18 -3.85 10.04
CA PHE A 94 16.80 -4.95 9.14
C PHE A 94 17.59 -4.94 7.82
N SER A 95 18.10 -3.78 7.38
CA SER A 95 19.04 -3.71 6.27
C SER A 95 20.39 -4.37 6.61
N GLU A 96 20.93 -4.13 7.82
CA GLU A 96 22.16 -4.78 8.31
C GLU A 96 21.98 -6.29 8.54
N GLU A 97 20.82 -6.69 9.08
CA GLU A 97 20.46 -8.10 9.24
C GLU A 97 20.43 -8.81 7.88
N ALA A 98 19.79 -8.21 6.87
CA ALA A 98 19.76 -8.77 5.52
C ALA A 98 21.17 -8.91 4.92
N ALA A 99 22.02 -7.89 5.06
CA ALA A 99 23.40 -7.98 4.57
C ALA A 99 24.15 -9.15 5.22
N THR A 100 24.00 -9.33 6.53
CA THR A 100 24.64 -10.43 7.28
C THR A 100 24.14 -11.80 6.82
N LEU A 101 22.84 -11.93 6.58
CA LEU A 101 22.21 -13.21 6.22
C LEU A 101 22.48 -13.62 4.76
N TYR A 102 22.43 -12.68 3.83
CA TYR A 102 22.34 -13.00 2.40
C TYR A 102 23.64 -12.78 1.63
N ASN A 103 24.56 -11.91 2.08
CA ASN A 103 25.74 -11.58 1.28
C ASN A 103 26.64 -12.79 0.98
N ALA A 104 26.78 -13.73 1.92
CA ALA A 104 27.55 -14.97 1.71
C ALA A 104 26.88 -15.90 0.69
N GLU A 105 25.55 -15.96 0.67
CA GLU A 105 24.81 -16.74 -0.32
C GLU A 105 24.89 -16.10 -1.70
N LEU A 106 24.72 -14.78 -1.78
CA LEU A 106 24.81 -14.01 -3.02
C LEU A 106 26.18 -14.09 -3.69
N ALA A 107 27.25 -14.31 -2.90
CA ALA A 107 28.62 -14.47 -3.41
C ALA A 107 28.77 -15.63 -4.42
N LYS A 108 27.87 -16.63 -4.37
CA LYS A 108 27.85 -17.74 -5.33
C LYS A 108 27.60 -17.29 -6.78
N PHE A 109 27.05 -16.08 -6.96
CA PHE A 109 26.75 -15.51 -8.27
C PHE A 109 27.81 -14.51 -8.74
N ASP A 110 28.90 -14.30 -8.00
CA ASP A 110 29.88 -13.25 -8.30
C ASP A 110 30.49 -13.38 -9.69
N ASP A 111 30.89 -14.60 -10.09
CA ASP A 111 31.47 -14.84 -11.42
C ASP A 111 30.51 -14.49 -12.57
N GLN A 112 29.20 -14.58 -12.31
CA GLN A 112 28.17 -14.24 -13.28
C GLN A 112 27.85 -12.74 -13.28
N ILE A 113 27.82 -12.11 -12.10
CA ILE A 113 27.37 -10.72 -11.94
C ILE A 113 28.49 -9.70 -12.09
N ALA A 114 29.68 -9.97 -11.56
CA ALA A 114 30.81 -9.04 -11.57
C ALA A 114 31.17 -8.52 -12.98
N PRO A 115 31.15 -9.34 -14.05
CA PRO A 115 31.38 -8.84 -15.42
C PRO A 115 30.38 -7.77 -15.89
N HIS A 116 29.20 -7.71 -15.27
CA HIS A 116 28.11 -6.79 -15.60
C HIS A 116 27.92 -5.69 -14.55
N ASN A 117 28.76 -5.64 -13.51
CA ASN A 117 28.66 -4.72 -12.39
C ASN A 117 30.04 -4.15 -12.00
N SER A 118 30.80 -3.70 -12.99
CA SER A 118 32.12 -3.06 -12.78
C SER A 118 33.10 -3.89 -11.95
N GLY A 119 33.08 -5.21 -12.12
CA GLY A 119 33.95 -6.15 -11.39
C GLY A 119 33.48 -6.45 -9.96
N LYS A 120 32.30 -5.98 -9.53
CA LYS A 120 31.78 -6.20 -8.18
C LYS A 120 30.64 -7.23 -8.16
N GLY A 121 30.65 -8.11 -7.17
CA GLY A 121 29.52 -8.98 -6.88
C GLY A 121 28.25 -8.21 -6.48
N ALA A 122 27.12 -8.90 -6.46
CA ALA A 122 25.86 -8.36 -5.96
C ALA A 122 25.78 -8.50 -4.44
N ARG A 123 25.62 -7.38 -3.72
CA ARG A 123 25.52 -7.33 -2.25
C ARG A 123 24.43 -6.37 -1.82
N ILE A 124 23.77 -6.69 -0.70
CA ILE A 124 22.69 -5.86 -0.14
C ILE A 124 23.17 -4.43 0.11
N ASP A 125 24.31 -4.33 0.81
CA ASP A 125 25.05 -3.10 1.14
C ASP A 125 26.11 -2.74 0.09
N GLY A 126 26.01 -3.32 -1.11
CA GLY A 126 26.89 -3.06 -2.24
C GLY A 126 26.81 -1.62 -2.77
N HIS A 127 27.76 -1.28 -3.64
CA HIS A 127 27.79 0.01 -4.34
C HIS A 127 28.05 -0.23 -5.84
N PRO A 128 27.00 -0.36 -6.68
CA PRO A 128 25.57 -0.15 -6.37
C PRO A 128 24.96 -1.20 -5.44
N ARG A 129 23.91 -0.83 -4.70
CA ARG A 129 23.15 -1.76 -3.84
C ARG A 129 22.43 -2.80 -4.68
N LEU A 130 22.16 -3.96 -4.10
CA LEU A 130 21.45 -5.06 -4.77
C LEU A 130 20.08 -4.61 -5.32
N SER A 131 19.31 -3.85 -4.53
CA SER A 131 18.04 -3.27 -4.96
C SER A 131 18.17 -2.45 -6.24
N GLY A 132 19.22 -1.64 -6.37
CA GLY A 132 19.50 -0.87 -7.58
C GLY A 132 19.79 -1.73 -8.81
N LEU A 133 20.43 -2.89 -8.65
CA LEU A 133 20.67 -3.83 -9.74
C LEU A 133 19.34 -4.46 -10.22
N ILE A 134 18.52 -4.93 -9.28
CA ILE A 134 17.20 -5.52 -9.57
C ILE A 134 16.28 -4.49 -10.23
N ASP A 135 16.21 -3.27 -9.68
CA ASP A 135 15.39 -2.19 -10.22
C ASP A 135 15.80 -1.84 -11.65
N THR A 136 17.10 -1.74 -11.91
CA THR A 136 17.63 -1.44 -13.25
C THR A 136 17.27 -2.55 -14.24
N ALA A 137 17.46 -3.82 -13.86
CA ALA A 137 17.15 -4.96 -14.71
C ALA A 137 15.64 -5.05 -15.01
N ARG A 138 14.78 -4.91 -13.99
CA ARG A 138 13.32 -4.93 -14.14
C ARG A 138 12.81 -3.76 -14.98
N ALA A 139 13.36 -2.56 -14.77
CA ALA A 139 13.02 -1.40 -15.58
C ALA A 139 13.41 -1.62 -17.05
N ALA A 140 14.62 -2.13 -17.32
CA ALA A 140 15.06 -2.45 -18.68
C ALA A 140 14.14 -3.48 -19.36
N LEU A 141 13.82 -4.57 -18.66
CA LEU A 141 12.91 -5.61 -19.17
C LEU A 141 11.52 -5.06 -19.51
N ALA A 142 10.95 -4.24 -18.63
CA ALA A 142 9.63 -3.63 -18.84
C ALA A 142 9.59 -2.74 -20.10
N HIS A 143 10.74 -2.26 -20.57
CA HIS A 143 10.87 -1.42 -21.77
C HIS A 143 11.43 -2.19 -22.98
N GLY A 144 11.57 -3.51 -22.90
CA GLY A 144 12.13 -4.33 -23.99
C GLY A 144 13.61 -4.08 -24.26
N ILE A 145 14.34 -3.52 -23.28
CA ILE A 145 15.78 -3.31 -23.37
C ILE A 145 16.48 -4.61 -22.97
N PRO A 146 17.37 -5.18 -23.81
CA PRO A 146 18.10 -6.39 -23.47
C PRO A 146 18.93 -6.20 -22.20
N ILE A 147 18.92 -7.21 -21.33
CA ILE A 147 19.72 -7.26 -20.10
C ILE A 147 20.69 -8.46 -20.13
N PRO A 148 21.76 -8.44 -19.33
CA PRO A 148 22.67 -9.57 -19.24
C PRO A 148 21.97 -10.86 -18.78
N ARG A 149 22.36 -12.00 -19.36
CA ARG A 149 21.73 -13.31 -19.11
C ARG A 149 21.61 -13.70 -17.62
N PRO A 150 22.57 -13.41 -16.73
CA PRO A 150 22.43 -13.74 -15.31
C PRO A 150 21.21 -13.09 -14.64
N PHE A 151 20.77 -11.91 -15.11
CA PHE A 151 19.57 -11.23 -14.60
C PHE A 151 18.26 -11.76 -15.22
N LEU A 152 18.34 -12.77 -16.09
CA LEU A 152 17.20 -13.56 -16.60
C LEU A 152 17.13 -14.94 -15.94
N ASP A 153 18.18 -15.36 -15.23
CA ASP A 153 18.21 -16.64 -14.55
C ASP A 153 17.30 -16.61 -13.33
N GLU A 154 16.33 -17.53 -13.27
CA GLU A 154 15.31 -17.54 -12.23
C GLU A 154 15.90 -17.75 -10.84
N ASN A 155 16.94 -18.58 -10.68
CA ASN A 155 17.56 -18.82 -9.38
C ASN A 155 18.29 -17.57 -8.90
N VAL A 156 19.03 -16.90 -9.80
CA VAL A 156 19.72 -15.64 -9.49
C VAL A 156 18.71 -14.57 -9.06
N VAL A 157 17.67 -14.35 -9.87
CA VAL A 157 16.67 -13.31 -9.62
C VAL A 157 15.88 -13.59 -8.34
N GLN A 158 15.45 -14.83 -8.09
CA GLN A 158 14.72 -15.18 -6.86
C GLN A 158 15.59 -15.03 -5.61
N SER A 159 16.86 -15.45 -5.64
CA SER A 159 17.78 -15.25 -4.51
C SER A 159 18.01 -13.76 -4.23
N MET A 160 18.19 -12.96 -5.28
CA MET A 160 18.35 -11.51 -5.17
C MET A 160 17.09 -10.83 -4.61
N GLU A 161 15.92 -11.17 -5.15
CA GLU A 161 14.64 -10.63 -4.71
C GLU A 161 14.34 -10.97 -3.25
N LYS A 162 14.53 -12.24 -2.85
CA LYS A 162 14.34 -12.66 -1.46
C LYS A 162 15.20 -11.83 -0.49
N ALA A 163 16.45 -11.56 -0.86
CA ALA A 163 17.35 -10.78 -0.05
C ALA A 163 16.91 -9.30 0.05
N VAL A 164 16.47 -8.69 -1.04
CA VAL A 164 15.96 -7.30 -1.05
C VAL A 164 14.62 -7.17 -0.33
N VAL A 165 13.71 -8.14 -0.50
CA VAL A 165 12.44 -8.20 0.26
C VAL A 165 12.72 -8.29 1.76
N HIS A 166 13.73 -9.06 2.18
CA HIS A 166 14.14 -9.09 3.58
C HIS A 166 14.70 -7.73 4.03
N GLU A 167 15.64 -7.14 3.29
CA GLU A 167 16.25 -5.82 3.59
C GLU A 167 15.18 -4.76 3.88
N TRP A 168 14.15 -4.69 3.05
CA TRP A 168 13.13 -3.66 3.14
C TRP A 168 12.02 -3.98 4.12
N PHE A 169 11.65 -5.26 4.28
CA PHE A 169 10.35 -5.61 4.86
C PHE A 169 10.40 -6.64 5.99
N ALA A 170 11.58 -7.16 6.38
CA ALA A 170 11.67 -8.13 7.47
C ALA A 170 11.14 -7.60 8.81
N GLY A 171 11.21 -6.28 9.05
CA GLY A 171 10.71 -5.68 10.29
C GLY A 171 9.22 -5.83 10.52
N TYR A 172 8.42 -5.91 9.45
CA TYR A 172 6.99 -6.23 9.55
C TYR A 172 6.72 -7.63 10.12
N ARG A 173 7.73 -8.51 10.12
CA ARG A 173 7.68 -9.90 10.59
C ARG A 173 8.76 -10.17 11.64
N SER A 174 9.21 -9.14 12.37
CA SER A 174 10.14 -9.35 13.49
C SER A 174 9.63 -10.43 14.42
N LYS A 175 10.53 -11.31 14.88
CA LYS A 175 10.19 -12.38 15.83
C LYS A 175 9.81 -11.79 17.19
N ASP A 176 10.36 -10.64 17.54
CA ASP A 176 9.95 -9.88 18.71
C ASP A 176 8.58 -9.24 18.44
N PRO A 177 7.53 -9.63 19.18
CA PRO A 177 6.18 -9.09 18.96
C PRO A 177 6.08 -7.58 19.23
N VAL A 178 6.90 -7.03 20.15
CA VAL A 178 6.91 -5.61 20.48
C VAL A 178 7.52 -4.81 19.32
N GLU A 179 8.67 -5.27 18.82
CA GLU A 179 9.32 -4.65 17.66
C GLU A 179 8.47 -4.77 16.40
N ARG A 180 7.84 -5.92 16.17
CA ARG A 180 6.93 -6.15 15.04
C ARG A 180 5.76 -5.18 15.06
N ALA A 181 5.10 -5.03 16.21
CA ALA A 181 3.99 -4.10 16.37
C ALA A 181 4.43 -2.64 16.20
N GLN A 182 5.61 -2.28 16.74
CA GLN A 182 6.19 -0.95 16.57
C GLN A 182 6.51 -0.63 15.11
N TYR A 183 7.14 -1.57 14.39
CA TYR A 183 7.46 -1.39 12.99
C TYR A 183 6.19 -1.17 12.18
N ARG A 184 5.19 -2.07 12.31
CA ARG A 184 3.90 -1.98 11.60
C ARG A 184 3.19 -0.64 11.84
N ARG A 185 3.08 -0.21 13.10
CA ARG A 185 2.45 1.07 13.47
C ARG A 185 3.20 2.27 12.91
N LEU A 186 4.51 2.36 13.12
CA LEU A 186 5.28 3.54 12.71
C LEU A 186 5.38 3.68 11.19
N ALA A 187 5.37 2.54 10.49
CA ALA A 187 5.44 2.47 9.05
C ALA A 187 4.11 2.81 8.36
N MET A 188 3.01 2.16 8.74
CA MET A 188 1.73 2.26 8.00
C MET A 188 0.51 2.59 8.87
N GLY A 189 0.65 2.64 10.20
CA GLY A 189 -0.48 2.81 11.12
C GLY A 189 -1.29 4.08 10.87
N GLU A 190 -0.63 5.21 10.65
CA GLU A 190 -1.31 6.51 10.40
C GLU A 190 -2.20 6.46 9.14
N PHE A 191 -1.69 5.91 8.03
CA PHE A 191 -2.47 5.77 6.82
C PHE A 191 -3.61 4.76 6.96
N LEU A 192 -3.38 3.63 7.63
CA LEU A 192 -4.40 2.60 7.84
C LEU A 192 -5.53 3.09 8.76
N GLU A 193 -5.21 3.87 9.79
CA GLU A 193 -6.19 4.55 10.63
C GLU A 193 -6.98 5.59 9.83
N SER A 194 -6.30 6.39 9.00
CA SER A 194 -6.97 7.34 8.10
C SER A 194 -7.88 6.64 7.08
N LEU A 195 -7.46 5.50 6.51
CA LEU A 195 -8.25 4.70 5.59
C LEU A 195 -9.51 4.17 6.29
N TYR A 196 -9.36 3.56 7.47
CA TYR A 196 -10.49 3.07 8.26
C TYR A 196 -11.46 4.19 8.63
N GLY A 197 -10.94 5.34 9.05
CA GLY A 197 -11.74 6.51 9.39
C GLY A 197 -12.67 6.94 8.24
N GLN A 198 -12.19 6.87 6.99
CA GLN A 198 -13.01 7.21 5.83
C GLN A 198 -14.16 6.21 5.61
N LEU A 199 -13.89 4.91 5.78
CA LEU A 199 -14.93 3.89 5.71
C LEU A 199 -16.00 4.13 6.78
N MET A 200 -15.58 4.42 8.02
CA MET A 200 -16.50 4.73 9.12
C MET A 200 -17.36 5.97 8.84
N GLN A 201 -16.77 7.06 8.33
CA GLN A 201 -17.54 8.26 7.99
C GLN A 201 -18.58 7.97 6.90
N ARG A 202 -18.24 7.10 5.93
CA ARG A 202 -19.18 6.68 4.88
C ARG A 202 -20.33 5.82 5.44
N VAL A 203 -20.04 4.93 6.37
CA VAL A 203 -21.03 4.08 7.07
C VAL A 203 -21.93 4.90 7.99
N ALA A 204 -21.39 5.94 8.62
CA ALA A 204 -22.14 6.89 9.43
C ALA A 204 -23.00 7.88 8.60
N GLY A 205 -22.85 7.89 7.27
CA GLY A 205 -23.54 8.83 6.39
C GLY A 205 -23.01 10.27 6.46
N ALA A 206 -21.85 10.48 7.06
CA ALA A 206 -21.21 11.78 7.20
C ALA A 206 -20.28 12.13 6.02
N ASP A 207 -20.13 11.21 5.07
CA ASP A 207 -19.25 11.33 3.92
C ASP A 207 -19.91 10.76 2.66
N GLU A 208 -19.99 11.58 1.62
CA GLU A 208 -20.61 11.21 0.34
C GLU A 208 -19.64 10.49 -0.60
N ARG A 209 -18.34 10.41 -0.24
CA ARG A 209 -17.32 9.76 -1.07
C ARG A 209 -17.68 8.32 -1.36
N ARG A 210 -17.47 7.94 -2.62
CA ARG A 210 -17.74 6.60 -3.14
C ARG A 210 -16.48 5.93 -3.68
N LEU A 211 -15.51 6.72 -4.15
CA LEU A 211 -14.24 6.22 -4.65
C LEU A 211 -13.07 7.10 -4.21
N SER A 212 -12.10 6.50 -3.52
CA SER A 212 -10.82 7.12 -3.22
C SER A 212 -9.71 6.40 -3.98
N ILE A 213 -8.83 7.14 -4.66
CA ILE A 213 -7.64 6.59 -5.34
C ILE A 213 -6.39 7.24 -4.74
N TYR A 214 -5.45 6.37 -4.36
CA TYR A 214 -4.15 6.75 -3.79
C TYR A 214 -3.02 6.27 -4.70
N LEU A 215 -2.16 7.18 -5.15
CA LEU A 215 -0.95 6.84 -5.88
C LEU A 215 0.27 6.95 -4.97
N ALA A 216 0.90 5.80 -4.71
CA ALA A 216 1.94 5.63 -3.71
C ALA A 216 3.12 4.80 -4.26
N HIS A 217 3.69 3.92 -3.43
CA HIS A 217 4.90 3.17 -3.72
C HIS A 217 4.70 1.67 -3.46
N ASP A 218 5.60 0.86 -4.00
CA ASP A 218 5.72 -0.57 -3.66
C ASP A 218 5.79 -0.79 -2.15
N ALA A 219 6.63 -0.04 -1.44
CA ALA A 219 6.76 -0.11 0.02
C ALA A 219 5.44 0.17 0.75
N THR A 220 4.56 0.97 0.16
CA THR A 220 3.20 1.21 0.67
C THR A 220 2.34 -0.03 0.54
N LEU A 221 2.32 -0.66 -0.64
CA LEU A 221 1.55 -1.87 -0.89
C LEU A 221 2.05 -3.02 0.00
N VAL A 222 3.36 -3.22 0.08
CA VAL A 222 3.96 -4.23 0.95
C VAL A 222 3.62 -3.94 2.42
N GLY A 223 3.73 -2.68 2.85
CA GLY A 223 3.39 -2.32 4.22
C GLY A 223 1.92 -2.59 4.57
N ILE A 224 0.99 -2.27 3.68
CA ILE A 224 -0.43 -2.60 3.86
C ILE A 224 -0.62 -4.12 3.93
N LEU A 225 -0.12 -4.86 2.93
CA LEU A 225 -0.24 -6.32 2.85
C LEU A 225 0.37 -7.02 4.07
N GLN A 226 1.48 -6.51 4.60
CA GLN A 226 2.09 -7.03 5.81
C GLN A 226 1.26 -6.74 7.07
N CYS A 227 0.66 -5.55 7.17
CA CYS A 227 -0.22 -5.20 8.28
C CYS A 227 -1.52 -6.02 8.29
N ILE A 228 -2.09 -6.31 7.11
CA ILE A 228 -3.27 -7.18 6.97
C ILE A 228 -2.92 -8.67 6.85
N GLU A 229 -1.63 -9.02 6.94
CA GLU A 229 -1.11 -10.39 6.95
C GLU A 229 -1.38 -11.20 5.67
N CYS A 230 -1.38 -10.51 4.52
CA CYS A 230 -1.60 -11.07 3.18
C CYS A 230 -0.43 -10.85 2.21
N PHE A 231 0.76 -10.50 2.70
CA PHE A 231 1.93 -10.33 1.83
C PHE A 231 2.44 -11.68 1.30
N ASN A 232 2.65 -11.76 -0.02
CA ASN A 232 2.97 -12.99 -0.73
C ASN A 232 4.48 -13.22 -0.97
N ASP A 233 5.35 -12.48 -0.26
CA ASP A 233 6.81 -12.55 -0.37
C ASP A 233 7.39 -12.15 -1.74
N LYS A 234 6.60 -11.49 -2.60
CA LYS A 234 7.04 -10.96 -3.89
C LYS A 234 7.03 -9.45 -3.90
N TRP A 235 8.01 -8.83 -4.54
CA TRP A 235 8.00 -7.40 -4.74
C TRP A 235 6.82 -7.02 -5.67
N PRO A 236 6.04 -5.96 -5.36
CA PRO A 236 4.93 -5.57 -6.21
C PRO A 236 5.37 -5.16 -7.62
N ASP A 237 4.66 -5.68 -8.64
CA ASP A 237 4.87 -5.28 -10.03
C ASP A 237 4.48 -3.81 -10.27
N PHE A 238 4.96 -3.25 -11.38
CA PHE A 238 4.45 -1.96 -11.85
C PHE A 238 2.92 -2.02 -12.00
N SER A 239 2.25 -0.97 -11.54
CA SER A 239 0.78 -0.85 -11.55
C SER A 239 0.02 -1.86 -10.68
N ALA A 240 0.71 -2.61 -9.81
CA ALA A 240 0.06 -3.36 -8.74
C ALA A 240 -0.80 -2.42 -7.88
N ALA A 241 -1.92 -2.95 -7.37
CA ALA A 241 -2.90 -2.17 -6.62
C ALA A 241 -3.53 -3.03 -5.53
N ILE A 242 -3.90 -2.38 -4.42
CA ILE A 242 -4.76 -2.94 -3.39
C ILE A 242 -6.09 -2.18 -3.45
N SER A 243 -7.21 -2.89 -3.47
CA SER A 243 -8.53 -2.28 -3.29
C SER A 243 -9.14 -2.73 -1.96
N CYS A 244 -9.81 -1.80 -1.29
CA CYS A 244 -10.69 -2.08 -0.15
C CYS A 244 -12.10 -1.64 -0.55
N GLU A 245 -13.02 -2.59 -0.64
CA GLU A 245 -14.39 -2.41 -1.07
C GLU A 245 -15.32 -2.53 0.14
N LEU A 246 -16.22 -1.57 0.33
CA LEU A 246 -17.18 -1.52 1.44
C LEU A 246 -18.56 -1.96 0.94
N PHE A 247 -19.17 -2.90 1.65
CA PHE A 247 -20.48 -3.48 1.35
C PHE A 247 -21.47 -3.19 2.48
N ASP A 248 -22.75 -3.13 2.12
CA ASP A 248 -23.87 -3.01 3.05
C ASP A 248 -24.77 -4.24 2.91
N ASP A 249 -25.09 -4.92 4.01
CA ASP A 249 -25.99 -6.07 4.01
C ASP A 249 -27.46 -5.63 4.03
N GLU A 250 -28.10 -5.69 2.86
CA GLU A 250 -29.52 -5.38 2.70
C GLU A 250 -30.46 -6.37 3.42
N HIS A 251 -29.96 -7.55 3.79
CA HIS A 251 -30.72 -8.59 4.50
C HIS A 251 -30.56 -8.51 6.03
N ALA A 252 -29.72 -7.59 6.52
CA ALA A 252 -29.53 -7.38 7.95
C ALA A 252 -30.85 -6.99 8.65
N SER A 253 -30.99 -7.43 9.90
CA SER A 253 -32.14 -7.06 10.73
C SER A 253 -32.25 -5.55 10.90
N LYS A 254 -33.49 -5.03 10.98
CA LYS A 254 -33.74 -3.61 11.27
C LYS A 254 -33.20 -3.14 12.62
N THR A 255 -32.86 -4.07 13.52
CA THR A 255 -32.26 -3.79 14.83
C THR A 255 -30.74 -3.62 14.77
N GLN A 256 -30.09 -3.97 13.66
CA GLN A 256 -28.65 -3.81 13.47
C GLN A 256 -28.32 -2.36 13.10
N THR A 257 -27.21 -1.85 13.65
CA THR A 257 -26.68 -0.53 13.29
C THR A 257 -26.12 -0.53 11.87
N SER A 258 -25.77 0.64 11.33
CA SER A 258 -25.08 0.72 10.02
C SER A 258 -23.69 0.08 10.04
N GLU A 259 -23.03 0.04 11.20
CA GLU A 259 -21.74 -0.64 11.37
C GLU A 259 -21.91 -2.16 11.38
N ASP A 260 -22.95 -2.69 12.01
CA ASP A 260 -23.22 -4.13 12.10
C ASP A 260 -23.57 -4.77 10.73
N ARG A 261 -23.99 -3.96 9.76
CA ARG A 261 -24.32 -4.38 8.39
C ARG A 261 -23.18 -4.11 7.40
N ALA A 262 -22.10 -3.49 7.85
CA ALA A 262 -20.99 -3.09 6.98
C ALA A 262 -19.90 -4.17 6.92
N TYR A 263 -19.49 -4.49 5.69
CA TYR A 263 -18.44 -5.48 5.43
C TYR A 263 -17.38 -4.92 4.49
N VAL A 264 -16.14 -5.38 4.64
CA VAL A 264 -14.99 -4.94 3.86
C VAL A 264 -14.34 -6.13 3.15
N ARG A 265 -14.12 -6.00 1.84
CA ARG A 265 -13.33 -6.92 1.04
C ARG A 265 -12.05 -6.25 0.59
N CYS A 266 -10.92 -6.94 0.73
CA CYS A 266 -9.65 -6.48 0.18
C CYS A 266 -9.24 -7.32 -1.03
N ARG A 267 -8.58 -6.70 -2.01
CA ARG A 267 -8.02 -7.39 -3.18
C ARG A 267 -6.60 -6.91 -3.44
N TYR A 268 -5.76 -7.78 -3.99
CA TYR A 268 -4.46 -7.42 -4.56
C TYR A 268 -4.47 -7.72 -6.06
N GLY A 269 -4.52 -6.67 -6.88
CA GLY A 269 -4.94 -6.79 -8.27
C GLY A 269 -6.37 -7.36 -8.34
N ASP A 270 -6.53 -8.45 -9.08
CA ASP A 270 -7.82 -9.15 -9.19
C ASP A 270 -8.02 -10.22 -8.11
N GLU A 271 -6.98 -10.58 -7.35
CA GLU A 271 -7.05 -11.64 -6.34
C GLU A 271 -7.75 -11.14 -5.07
N VAL A 272 -8.76 -11.87 -4.62
CA VAL A 272 -9.45 -11.61 -3.35
C VAL A 272 -8.56 -12.06 -2.20
N LEU A 273 -8.31 -11.17 -1.24
CA LEU A 273 -7.48 -11.44 -0.09
C LEU A 273 -8.30 -12.08 1.04
N GLN A 274 -7.76 -13.15 1.62
CA GLN A 274 -8.29 -13.80 2.81
C GLN A 274 -7.54 -13.27 4.03
N LEU A 275 -8.14 -12.31 4.74
CA LEU A 275 -7.49 -11.66 5.88
C LEU A 275 -7.50 -12.60 7.08
N PRO A 276 -6.34 -13.03 7.63
CA PRO A 276 -6.31 -13.96 8.77
C PRO A 276 -7.04 -13.41 9.99
N GLY A 277 -7.02 -12.09 10.21
CA GLY A 277 -7.73 -11.45 11.31
C GLY A 277 -9.27 -11.50 11.21
N CYS A 278 -9.81 -11.79 10.02
CA CYS A 278 -11.25 -11.87 9.74
C CYS A 278 -11.76 -13.32 9.64
N ALA A 279 -10.86 -14.30 9.56
CA ALA A 279 -11.19 -15.71 9.39
C ALA A 279 -12.02 -16.36 10.53
N PRO A 280 -11.89 -15.97 11.82
CA PRO A 280 -12.70 -16.55 12.88
C PRO A 280 -14.21 -16.33 12.69
N ASP A 281 -15.03 -17.25 13.19
CA ASP A 281 -16.49 -17.14 13.14
C ASP A 281 -16.99 -15.83 13.77
N GLY A 282 -17.96 -15.19 13.12
CA GLY A 282 -18.52 -13.90 13.54
C GLY A 282 -17.68 -12.68 13.16
N LYS A 283 -16.51 -12.85 12.52
CA LYS A 283 -15.68 -11.76 12.01
C LYS A 283 -15.79 -11.52 10.50
N HIS A 284 -16.67 -12.25 9.85
CA HIS A 284 -16.95 -12.16 8.42
C HIS A 284 -18.41 -12.50 8.14
N TYR A 285 -18.88 -12.17 6.94
CA TYR A 285 -20.22 -12.54 6.49
C TYR A 285 -20.36 -14.07 6.41
N PRO A 286 -21.42 -14.70 6.96
CA PRO A 286 -21.54 -16.16 7.02
C PRO A 286 -21.35 -16.85 5.66
N GLY A 287 -20.39 -17.78 5.59
CA GLY A 287 -20.05 -18.49 4.35
C GLY A 287 -19.13 -17.73 3.39
N HIS A 288 -18.76 -16.49 3.72
CA HIS A 288 -17.97 -15.57 2.89
C HIS A 288 -16.81 -14.97 3.71
N PRO A 289 -15.73 -15.73 3.98
CA PRO A 289 -14.59 -15.27 4.78
C PRO A 289 -13.84 -14.08 4.18
N GLU A 290 -14.02 -13.81 2.89
CA GLU A 290 -13.50 -12.64 2.20
C GLU A 290 -14.20 -11.32 2.54
N LEU A 291 -15.39 -11.38 3.13
CA LEU A 291 -16.19 -10.22 3.53
C LEU A 291 -16.05 -10.01 5.04
N CYS A 292 -14.98 -9.31 5.43
CA CYS A 292 -14.68 -9.03 6.83
C CYS A 292 -15.72 -8.07 7.43
N THR A 293 -16.17 -8.30 8.68
CA THR A 293 -17.01 -7.30 9.36
C THR A 293 -16.21 -6.01 9.57
N LEU A 294 -16.88 -4.85 9.58
CA LEU A 294 -16.17 -3.58 9.77
C LEU A 294 -15.40 -3.54 11.09
N ALA A 295 -15.96 -4.10 12.17
CA ALA A 295 -15.30 -4.23 13.47
C ALA A 295 -14.05 -5.13 13.43
N ALA A 296 -14.09 -6.27 12.73
CA ALA A 296 -12.91 -7.13 12.58
C ALA A 296 -11.83 -6.45 11.72
N PHE A 297 -12.24 -5.71 10.68
CA PHE A 297 -11.32 -4.93 9.87
C PHE A 297 -10.64 -3.83 10.70
N ARG A 298 -11.39 -3.13 11.57
CA ARG A 298 -10.87 -2.17 12.56
C ARG A 298 -9.79 -2.77 13.44
N GLU A 299 -10.05 -3.97 13.95
CA GLU A 299 -9.09 -4.66 14.82
C GLU A 299 -7.74 -4.84 14.09
N VAL A 300 -7.80 -5.28 12.83
CA VAL A 300 -6.62 -5.54 11.99
C VAL A 300 -5.85 -4.26 11.67
N VAL A 301 -6.54 -3.24 11.17
CA VAL A 301 -5.89 -2.06 10.57
C VAL A 301 -5.72 -0.88 11.54
N VAL A 302 -6.37 -0.92 12.71
CA VAL A 302 -6.29 0.14 13.73
C VAL A 302 -5.84 -0.42 15.07
N ASP A 303 -6.64 -1.29 15.71
CA ASP A 303 -6.44 -1.60 17.13
C ASP A 303 -5.11 -2.30 17.41
N ARG A 304 -4.74 -3.28 16.58
CA ARG A 304 -3.44 -3.98 16.66
C ARG A 304 -2.24 -3.06 16.41
N LEU A 305 -2.48 -1.93 15.75
CA LEU A 305 -1.45 -0.97 15.42
C LEU A 305 -1.34 0.15 16.46
N ARG A 306 -2.19 0.21 17.49
CA ARG A 306 -2.09 1.26 18.52
C ARG A 306 -0.83 1.10 19.37
N ASN A 307 -0.31 2.22 19.86
CA ASN A 307 0.75 2.19 20.86
C ASN A 307 0.13 1.78 22.21
N PRO A 308 0.65 0.74 22.91
CA PRO A 308 0.06 0.27 24.16
C PRO A 308 0.13 1.30 25.30
N ALA A 309 1.09 2.24 25.25
CA ALA A 309 1.19 3.35 26.19
C ALA A 309 0.34 4.57 25.79
N ASN A 310 -0.42 4.48 24.69
CA ASN A 310 -1.25 5.54 24.13
C ASN A 310 -0.51 6.87 23.90
N ILE A 311 0.79 6.79 23.58
CA ILE A 311 1.61 7.94 23.19
C ILE A 311 1.47 8.23 21.70
N SER A 312 1.67 9.49 21.31
CA SER A 312 1.60 9.90 19.91
C SER A 312 2.78 9.33 19.10
N ARG A 313 2.60 9.27 17.78
CA ARG A 313 3.65 8.85 16.85
C ARG A 313 4.89 9.73 16.98
N GLU A 314 4.73 11.03 17.14
CA GLU A 314 5.83 11.99 17.30
C GLU A 314 6.66 11.65 18.54
N VAL A 315 6.01 11.43 19.67
CA VAL A 315 6.69 11.05 20.93
C VAL A 315 7.42 9.72 20.76
N GLU A 316 6.79 8.71 20.13
CA GLU A 316 7.44 7.43 19.86
C GLU A 316 8.62 7.54 18.89
N CYS A 317 8.57 8.52 17.97
CA CYS A 317 9.68 8.86 17.08
C CYS A 317 10.77 9.72 17.75
N GLY A 318 10.63 10.09 19.03
CA GLY A 318 11.59 10.91 19.76
C GLY A 318 11.46 12.41 19.48
N LEU A 319 10.31 12.85 18.97
CA LEU A 319 9.97 14.25 18.71
C LEU A 319 9.07 14.82 19.81
N PRO A 320 9.06 16.15 20.03
CA PRO A 320 8.10 16.76 20.94
C PRO A 320 6.65 16.47 20.47
N PRO A 321 5.69 16.37 21.40
CA PRO A 321 4.28 16.19 21.04
C PRO A 321 3.82 17.37 20.19
N LEU A 322 2.98 17.10 19.19
CA LEU A 322 2.34 18.17 18.44
C LEU A 322 1.50 19.03 19.40
N PRO A 323 1.46 20.36 19.19
CA PRO A 323 0.56 21.20 19.96
C PRO A 323 -0.87 20.70 19.78
N SER A 324 -1.61 20.56 20.88
CA SER A 324 -3.03 20.21 20.85
C SER A 324 -3.76 21.23 19.97
N THR A 325 -4.30 20.79 18.83
CA THR A 325 -5.20 21.61 18.04
C THR A 325 -6.54 21.67 18.77
N THR A 326 -6.64 22.52 19.78
CA THR A 326 -7.93 23.00 20.28
C THR A 326 -8.41 24.06 19.31
N SER A 327 -9.30 23.67 18.40
CA SER A 327 -10.14 24.59 17.63
C SER A 327 -11.53 24.01 17.53
#